data_AF-A0A091L783-F1
#
_entry.id   AF-A0A091L783-F1
#
_cell.length_a   1.000
_cell.length_b   1.000
_cell.length_c   1.000
_cell.angle_alpha   90.00
_cell.angle_beta   90.00
_cell.angle_gamma   90.00
#
_symmetry.space_group_name_H-M   'P 1'
#
loop_
_entity.id
_entity.type
_entity.pdbx_description
1 polymer ?
#
loop_
_entity_poly.entity_id
_entity_poly.type
_entity_poly.pdbx_seq_one_letter_code
_entity_poly.pdbx_strand_id
1 'polypeptide(L)' 'SGHKLKHRRFPLNMRKHFVTVRVTEHWHRLPREAVDSPSLEIFKSRLDVVLGQL' A
#
# COMPACT_ATOMS: atom_id res chain seq x y z
N SER A 1 -18.66 -22.57 -1.45
CA SER A 1 -17.82 -22.49 -0.23
C SER A 1 -17.55 -21.03 0.11
N GLY A 2 -18.50 -20.38 0.80
CA GLY A 2 -18.39 -18.95 1.14
C GLY A 2 -17.77 -18.78 2.52
N HIS A 3 -16.49 -18.40 2.58
CA HIS A 3 -15.85 -18.04 3.84
C HIS A 3 -16.41 -16.69 4.31
N LYS A 4 -17.46 -16.73 5.15
CA LYS A 4 -17.95 -15.57 5.89
C LYS A 4 -16.86 -15.15 6.86
N LEU A 5 -15.97 -14.24 6.44
CA LEU A 5 -15.03 -13.58 7.33
C LEU A 5 -15.87 -12.84 8.38
N LYS A 6 -15.90 -13.37 9.60
CA LYS A 6 -16.50 -12.67 10.73
C LYS A 6 -15.69 -11.40 10.92
N HIS A 7 -16.19 -10.31 10.35
CA HIS A 7 -15.64 -8.98 10.45
C HIS A 7 -15.89 -8.49 11.89
N ARG A 8 -15.23 -9.14 12.87
CA ARG A 8 -14.98 -8.53 14.16
C ARG A 8 -14.35 -7.21 13.78
N ARG A 9 -15.02 -6.10 14.13
CA ARG A 9 -14.71 -4.74 13.69
C ARG A 9 -13.32 -4.40 14.20
N PHE A 10 -12.30 -4.92 13.52
CA PHE A 10 -10.91 -4.67 13.80
C PHE A 10 -10.80 -3.16 13.72
N PRO A 11 -10.20 -2.50 14.72
CA PRO A 11 -10.06 -1.06 14.67
C PRO A 11 -9.29 -0.72 13.38
N LEU A 12 -10.03 -0.28 12.36
CA LEU A 12 -9.46 0.09 11.06
C LEU A 12 -8.41 1.19 11.28
N ASN A 13 -8.61 1.99 12.33
CA ASN A 13 -7.65 2.99 12.79
C ASN A 13 -6.31 2.38 13.25
N MET A 14 -6.31 1.25 13.95
CA MET A 14 -5.09 0.57 14.37
C MET A 14 -4.33 0.01 13.17
N ARG A 15 -5.05 -0.50 12.15
CA ARG A 15 -4.44 -0.89 10.87
C ARG A 15 -3.84 0.31 10.15
N LYS A 16 -4.48 1.49 10.15
CA LYS A 16 -3.93 2.69 9.50
C LYS A 16 -2.58 3.06 10.10
N HIS A 17 -2.49 3.28 11.42
CA HIS A 17 -1.23 3.65 12.06
C HIS A 17 -0.15 2.58 11.89
N PHE A 18 -0.52 1.32 12.05
CA PHE A 18 0.41 0.21 11.93
C PHE A 18 0.90 -0.01 10.50
N VAL A 19 0.01 0.10 9.51
CA VAL A 19 0.37 0.03 8.10
C VAL A 19 1.28 1.20 7.75
N THR A 20 0.97 2.43 8.17
CA THR A 20 1.85 3.59 7.92
C THR A 20 3.24 3.38 8.53
N VAL A 21 3.35 3.01 9.80
CA VAL A 21 4.64 2.80 10.48
C VAL A 21 5.45 1.70 9.78
N ARG A 22 4.83 0.53 9.53
CA ARG A 22 5.52 -0.60 8.90
C ARG A 22 5.91 -0.34 7.45
N VAL A 23 5.06 0.36 6.72
CA VAL A 23 5.33 0.75 5.33
C VAL A 23 6.49 1.74 5.31
N THR A 24 6.50 2.78 6.16
CA THR A 24 7.61 3.75 6.23
C THR A 24 8.93 3.08 6.62
N GLU A 25 8.95 2.23 7.66
CA GLU A 25 10.16 1.46 8.02
C GLU A 25 10.64 0.55 6.89
N HIS A 26 9.71 -0.05 6.15
CA HIS A 26 10.04 -0.90 5.01
C HIS A 26 10.62 -0.09 3.86
N TRP A 27 10.06 1.08 3.54
CA TRP A 27 10.59 1.98 2.51
C TRP A 27 12.02 2.43 2.81
N HIS A 28 12.36 2.74 4.07
CA HIS A 28 13.73 3.08 4.46
C HIS A 28 14.72 1.92 4.33
N ARG A 29 14.22 0.68 4.30
CA ARG A 29 15.02 -0.55 4.21
C ARG A 29 15.01 -1.19 2.83
N LEU A 30 14.24 -0.65 1.87
CA LEU A 30 14.13 -1.23 0.54
C LEU A 30 15.39 -0.92 -0.29
N PRO A 31 15.98 -1.92 -0.98
CA PRO A 31 17.07 -1.68 -1.92
C PRO A 31 16.57 -0.83 -3.09
N ARG A 32 17.45 0.01 -3.65
CA ARG A 32 17.13 0.87 -4.80
C ARG A 32 16.52 0.10 -5.96
N GLU A 33 16.98 -1.11 -6.23
CA GLU A 33 16.42 -2.01 -7.26
C GLU A 33 14.90 -2.27 -7.10
N ALA A 34 14.41 -2.38 -5.86
CA ALA A 34 12.99 -2.56 -5.59
C ALA A 34 12.20 -1.27 -5.77
N VAL A 35 12.85 -0.12 -5.49
CA VAL A 35 12.31 1.23 -5.71
C VAL A 35 12.29 1.59 -7.20
N ASP A 36 13.25 1.12 -7.99
CA ASP A 36 13.37 1.37 -9.42
C ASP A 36 12.81 0.22 -10.27
N SER A 37 11.88 -0.55 -9.70
CA SER A 37 11.27 -1.68 -10.38
C SER A 37 10.28 -1.22 -11.46
N PRO A 38 10.20 -1.92 -12.62
CA PRO A 38 9.24 -1.60 -13.68
C PRO A 38 7.77 -1.59 -13.22
N SER A 39 7.45 -2.40 -12.21
CA SER A 39 6.12 -2.46 -11.62
C SER A 39 5.77 -1.19 -10.81
N LEU A 40 6.74 -0.57 -10.13
CA LEU A 40 6.51 0.68 -9.41
C LEU A 40 6.30 1.85 -10.38
N GLU A 41 7.05 1.90 -11.48
CA GLU A 41 6.86 2.93 -12.51
C GLU A 41 5.47 2.84 -13.14
N ILE A 42 5.01 1.63 -13.47
CA ILE A 42 3.63 1.40 -13.97
C ILE A 42 2.60 1.83 -12.92
N PHE A 43 2.86 1.57 -11.63
CA PHE A 43 1.98 1.97 -10.54
C PHE A 43 1.92 3.51 -10.41
N LYS A 44 3.06 4.21 -10.47
CA LYS A 44 3.14 5.67 -10.46
C LYS A 44 2.40 6.27 -11.65
N SER A 45 2.59 5.75 -12.88
CA SER A 45 1.87 6.24 -14.06
C SER A 45 0.35 6.10 -13.92
N ARG A 46 -0.13 5.00 -13.32
CA ARG A 46 -1.57 4.83 -13.05
C ARG A 46 -2.08 5.80 -11.99
N LEU A 47 -1.29 6.07 -10.95
CA LEU A 47 -1.65 7.08 -9.94
C LEU A 47 -1.68 8.48 -10.53
N ASP A 48 -0.70 8.83 -11.37
CA ASP A 48 -0.63 10.14 -12.04
C ASP A 48 -1.84 10.37 -12.94
N VAL A 49 -2.25 9.34 -13.70
CA VAL A 49 -3.49 9.39 -14.49
C VAL A 49 -4.71 9.64 -13.61
N VAL A 50 -4.84 8.92 -12.48
CA VAL A 50 -6.01 9.07 -11.60
C VAL A 50 -6.03 10.43 -10.89
N LEU A 51 -4.86 10.94 -10.49
CA LEU A 51 -4.74 12.22 -9.78
C LEU A 51 -4.78 13.43 -10.72
N GLY A 52 -4.30 13.30 -11.96
CA GLY A 52 -4.42 14.30 -13.01
C GLY A 52 -5.78 14.30 -13.72
N GLN A 53 -6.62 13.29 -13.44
CA GLN A 53 -8.02 13.25 -13.87
C GLN A 53 -9.00 13.87 -12.84
N LEU A 54 -8.48 14.35 -11.71
CA LEU A 54 -9.18 15.14 -10.69
C LEU A 54 -8.90 16.63 -10.88
#